data_AF-A0A0S8CXP1-F1
#
_entry.id   AF-A0A0S8CXP1-F1
#
_cell.length_a   1.000
_cell.length_b   1.000
_cell.length_c   1.000
_cell.angle_alpha   90.00
_cell.angle_beta   90.00
_cell.angle_gamma   90.00
#
_symmetry.space_group_name_H-M   'P 1'
#
loop_
_entity.id
_entity.type
_entity.pdbx_description
1 polymer ?
#
loop_
_entity_poly.entity_id
_entity_poly.type
_entity_poly.pdbx_seq_one_letter_code
_entity_poly.pdbx_strand_id
1 'polypeptide(L)'
;MDLREYFENVKGDGVLATSDAEGKVDAAVYGKPHFMDDGSIAFIMADRLTHANLQSNNQAAYLFKEKGKGYKGIRLFLSKVREEQDSDLLYSIRSKRYTSEKEEGKTRFLVFFNVDKVLPLIGAGEETAEGE
;
A
#
# COMPACT_ATOMS: atom_id res chain seq x y z
N MET A 1 -10.20 -14.61 -2.34
CA MET A 1 -8.84 -14.57 -1.77
C MET A 1 -8.90 -13.71 -0.52
N ASP A 2 -8.44 -14.23 0.62
CA ASP A 2 -8.28 -13.40 1.82
C ASP A 2 -6.96 -12.60 1.70
N LEU A 3 -7.06 -11.28 1.69
CA LEU A 3 -5.89 -10.41 1.50
C LEU A 3 -4.97 -10.41 2.74
N ARG A 4 -5.55 -10.49 3.94
CA ARG A 4 -4.78 -10.49 5.19
C ARG A 4 -3.91 -11.73 5.25
N GLU A 5 -4.50 -12.91 5.05
CA GLU A 5 -3.78 -14.19 5.03
C GLU A 5 -2.71 -14.21 3.93
N TYR A 6 -3.02 -13.69 2.74
CA TYR A 6 -2.04 -13.60 1.66
C TYR A 6 -0.82 -12.77 2.04
N PHE A 7 -1.01 -11.55 2.55
CA PHE A 7 0.12 -10.70 2.90
C PHE A 7 0.86 -11.20 4.14
N GLU A 8 0.23 -11.94 5.05
CA GLU A 8 0.93 -12.57 6.17
C GLU A 8 1.93 -13.64 5.69
N ASN A 9 1.51 -14.47 4.74
CA ASN A 9 2.26 -15.65 4.32
C ASN A 9 3.19 -15.41 3.13
N VAL A 10 2.94 -14.38 2.32
CA VAL A 10 3.69 -14.12 1.10
C VAL A 10 4.74 -13.04 1.30
N LYS A 11 5.96 -13.32 0.82
CA LYS A 11 7.08 -12.38 0.79
C LYS A 11 7.16 -11.76 -0.59
N GLY A 12 7.50 -10.49 -0.66
CA GLY A 12 7.56 -9.75 -1.92
C GLY A 12 7.90 -8.30 -1.69
N ASP A 13 7.93 -7.56 -2.79
CA ASP A 13 8.26 -6.15 -2.85
C ASP A 13 7.01 -5.35 -3.26
N GLY A 14 6.74 -4.28 -2.53
CA GLY A 14 5.60 -3.40 -2.74
C GLY A 14 6.00 -2.07 -3.35
N VAL A 15 5.20 -1.58 -4.30
CA VAL A 15 5.31 -0.24 -4.88
C VAL A 15 3.96 0.43 -4.76
N LEU A 16 3.92 1.60 -4.12
CA LEU A 16 2.74 2.44 -4.04
C LEU A 16 2.89 3.59 -5.03
N ALA A 17 1.94 3.68 -5.96
CA ALA A 17 1.83 4.76 -6.91
C ALA A 17 0.72 5.73 -6.48
N THR A 18 1.00 7.02 -6.61
CA THR A 18 0.07 8.12 -6.29
C THR A 18 0.21 9.20 -7.37
N SER A 19 -0.68 10.18 -7.36
CA SER A 19 -0.55 11.37 -8.20
C SER A 19 -1.08 12.59 -7.47
N ASP A 20 -0.63 13.78 -7.83
CA ASP A 20 -1.25 15.02 -7.37
C ASP A 20 -2.57 15.32 -8.11
N ALA A 21 -3.19 16.47 -7.81
CA ALA A 21 -4.42 16.94 -8.47
C ALA A 21 -4.24 17.33 -9.95
N GLU A 22 -3.00 17.56 -10.41
CA GLU A 22 -2.68 17.83 -11.81
C GLU A 22 -2.38 16.55 -12.61
N GLY A 23 -2.36 15.39 -11.93
CA GLY A 23 -2.04 14.10 -12.52
C GLY A 23 -0.55 13.81 -12.64
N LYS A 24 0.33 14.56 -11.97
CA LYS A 24 1.76 14.22 -11.90
C LYS A 24 1.94 13.01 -11.00
N VAL A 25 2.53 11.96 -11.54
CA VAL A 25 2.63 10.65 -10.89
C VAL A 25 3.91 10.51 -10.07
N ASP A 26 3.82 9.77 -8.97
CA ASP A 26 4.92 9.27 -8.16
C ASP A 26 4.76 7.76 -7.94
N ALA A 27 5.87 7.04 -7.81
CA ALA A 27 5.87 5.63 -7.43
C ALA A 27 7.06 5.35 -6.51
N ALA A 28 6.77 4.87 -5.31
CA ALA A 28 7.76 4.63 -4.27
C ALA A 28 7.64 3.22 -3.68
N VAL A 29 8.76 2.69 -3.19
CA VAL A 29 8.78 1.38 -2.52
C VAL A 29 8.09 1.50 -1.16
N TYR A 30 7.12 0.62 -0.91
CA TYR A 30 6.39 0.52 0.35
C TYR A 30 6.37 -0.91 0.86
N GLY A 31 6.33 -1.04 2.20
CA GLY A 31 6.13 -2.34 2.85
C GLY A 31 4.74 -2.92 2.58
N LYS A 32 4.47 -4.08 3.16
CA LYS A 32 3.12 -4.67 3.14
C LYS A 32 2.14 -3.78 3.92
N PRO A 33 0.86 -3.68 3.50
CA PRO A 33 -0.13 -2.94 4.26
C PRO A 33 -0.39 -3.56 5.63
N HIS A 34 -0.78 -2.73 6.58
CA HIS A 34 -1.38 -3.16 7.84
C HIS A 34 -2.88 -3.34 7.65
N PHE A 35 -3.45 -4.47 8.09
CA PHE A 35 -4.89 -4.74 7.99
C PHE A 35 -5.59 -4.33 9.28
N MET A 36 -6.68 -3.56 9.16
CA MET A 36 -7.50 -3.11 10.28
C MET A 36 -8.71 -4.03 10.48
N ASP A 37 -9.34 -3.95 11.66
CA ASP A 37 -10.52 -4.76 11.99
C ASP A 37 -11.78 -4.31 11.24
N ASP A 38 -11.84 -3.04 10.83
CA ASP A 38 -12.92 -2.49 10.00
C ASP A 38 -12.79 -2.87 8.51
N GLY A 39 -11.78 -3.67 8.15
CA GLY A 39 -11.52 -4.11 6.77
C GLY A 39 -10.70 -3.11 5.94
N SER A 40 -10.38 -1.93 6.47
CA SER A 40 -9.46 -1.00 5.81
C SER A 40 -8.01 -1.51 5.87
N ILE A 41 -7.17 -0.99 4.98
CA ILE A 41 -5.73 -1.20 5.03
C ILE A 41 -5.00 0.12 5.29
N ALA A 42 -3.83 0.06 5.92
CA ALA A 42 -3.06 1.25 6.23
C ALA A 42 -1.58 1.14 5.89
N PHE A 43 -0.99 2.27 5.53
CA PHE A 43 0.45 2.44 5.32
C PHE A 43 1.00 3.53 6.23
N ILE A 44 2.18 3.29 6.80
CA ILE A 44 2.93 4.32 7.51
C ILE A 44 3.72 5.12 6.49
N MET A 45 3.48 6.42 6.44
CA MET A 45 4.09 7.35 5.49
C MET A 45 4.94 8.39 6.23
N ALA A 46 6.06 8.77 5.63
CA ALA A 46 6.79 9.97 6.01
C ALA A 46 6.20 11.18 5.28
N ASP A 47 6.41 12.38 5.83
CA ASP A 47 6.06 13.65 5.18
C ASP A 47 6.93 13.87 3.92
N ARG A 48 6.48 13.30 2.80
CA ARG A 48 7.18 13.24 1.50
C ARG A 48 6.15 13.21 0.36
N LEU A 49 6.65 13.20 -0.88
CA LEU A 49 5.85 13.31 -2.09
C LEU A 49 4.63 12.37 -2.15
N THR A 50 4.78 11.08 -1.84
CA THR A 50 3.64 10.14 -1.83
C THR A 50 2.52 10.57 -0.87
N HIS A 51 2.86 11.05 0.33
CA HIS A 51 1.86 11.56 1.29
C HIS A 51 1.30 12.92 0.86
N ALA A 52 2.14 13.81 0.32
CA ALA A 52 1.72 15.10 -0.20
C ALA A 52 0.71 14.96 -1.36
N ASN A 53 0.95 14.03 -2.29
CA ASN A 53 0.02 13.70 -3.37
C ASN A 53 -1.37 13.34 -2.81
N LEU A 54 -1.40 12.51 -1.76
CA LEU A 54 -2.60 12.06 -1.07
C LEU A 54 -3.35 13.13 -0.28
N GLN A 55 -2.81 14.35 -0.18
CA GLN A 55 -3.56 15.50 0.36
C GLN A 55 -4.40 16.20 -0.71
N SER A 56 -4.04 16.02 -1.98
CA SER A 56 -4.73 16.64 -3.13
C SER A 56 -5.55 15.64 -3.94
N ASN A 57 -5.19 14.36 -3.89
CA ASN A 57 -5.83 13.29 -4.65
C ASN A 57 -5.83 12.00 -3.81
N ASN A 58 -7.02 11.51 -3.46
CA ASN A 58 -7.18 10.38 -2.54
C ASN A 58 -6.95 9.01 -3.21
N GLN A 59 -6.50 8.95 -4.46
CA GLN A 59 -6.34 7.70 -5.22
C GLN A 59 -4.90 7.17 -5.15
N ALA A 60 -4.76 5.85 -4.98
CA ALA A 60 -3.48 5.16 -5.04
C ALA A 60 -3.61 3.79 -5.70
N ALA A 61 -2.50 3.30 -6.26
CA ALA A 61 -2.38 1.94 -6.74
C ALA A 61 -1.19 1.25 -6.07
N TYR A 62 -1.43 0.12 -5.42
CA TYR A 62 -0.38 -0.67 -4.78
C TYR A 62 -0.12 -1.93 -5.59
N LEU A 63 1.09 -2.04 -6.15
CA LEU A 63 1.57 -3.23 -6.81
C LEU A 63 2.42 -4.02 -5.83
N PHE A 64 2.09 -5.30 -5.65
CA PHE A 64 2.90 -6.22 -4.87
C PHE A 64 3.36 -7.38 -5.73
N LYS A 65 4.68 -7.50 -5.88
CA LYS A 65 5.31 -8.60 -6.61
C LYS A 65 5.87 -9.60 -5.61
N GLU A 66 5.44 -10.86 -5.75
CA GLU A 66 5.95 -11.96 -4.95
C GLU A 66 7.46 -12.18 -5.19
N LYS A 67 8.15 -12.61 -4.14
CA LYS A 67 9.53 -13.06 -4.23
C LYS A 67 9.58 -14.43 -4.91
N GLY A 68 10.30 -14.53 -6.02
CA GLY A 68 10.44 -15.79 -6.76
C GLY A 68 10.66 -15.57 -8.25
N LYS A 69 10.63 -16.66 -9.02
CA LYS A 69 10.68 -16.63 -10.49
C LYS A 69 9.32 -16.21 -11.06
N GLY A 70 9.36 -15.48 -12.17
CA GLY A 70 8.17 -15.01 -12.88
C GLY A 70 7.53 -13.77 -12.24
N TYR A 71 6.31 -13.47 -12.67
CA TYR A 71 5.54 -12.29 -12.28
C TYR A 71 4.26 -12.72 -11.58
N LYS A 72 4.42 -13.21 -10.34
CA LYS A 72 3.30 -13.49 -9.45
C LYS A 72 3.08 -12.33 -8.49
N GLY A 73 1.84 -12.12 -8.12
CA GLY A 73 1.45 -11.09 -7.17
C GLY A 73 0.11 -10.48 -7.50
N ILE A 74 -0.16 -9.31 -6.93
CA ILE A 74 -1.43 -8.62 -7.05
C ILE A 74 -1.24 -7.12 -7.18
N ARG A 75 -2.26 -6.46 -7.73
CA ARG A 75 -2.44 -5.01 -7.73
C ARG A 75 -3.70 -4.68 -6.93
N LEU A 76 -3.57 -3.74 -6.00
CA LEU A 76 -4.68 -3.16 -5.25
C LEU A 76 -4.91 -1.74 -5.76
N PHE A 77 -6.17 -1.38 -5.97
CA PHE A 77 -6.59 -0.02 -6.26
C PHE A 77 -7.28 0.53 -5.01
N LEU A 78 -6.85 1.71 -4.59
CA LEU A 78 -7.06 2.19 -3.23
C LEU A 78 -7.61 3.60 -3.22
N SER A 79 -8.60 3.83 -2.34
CA SER A 79 -9.12 5.15 -2.02
C SER A 79 -8.82 5.48 -0.56
N LYS A 80 -8.06 6.56 -0.32
CA LYS A 80 -7.78 7.08 1.02
C LYS A 80 -9.09 7.48 1.70
N VAL A 81 -9.28 7.01 2.94
CA VAL A 81 -10.48 7.30 3.74
C VAL A 81 -10.20 8.23 4.91
N ARG A 82 -9.04 8.10 5.55
CA ARG A 82 -8.60 8.95 6.68
C ARG A 82 -7.10 8.81 6.89
N GLU A 83 -6.54 9.67 7.72
CA GLU A 83 -5.19 9.52 8.24
C GLU A 83 -5.11 9.92 9.71
N GLU A 84 -4.12 9.38 10.39
CA GLU A 84 -3.73 9.78 11.74
C GLU A 84 -2.28 10.27 11.70
N GLN A 85 -1.96 11.29 12.48
CA GLN A 85 -0.60 11.82 12.61
C GLN A 85 -0.05 11.43 13.98
N ASP A 86 1.15 10.85 13.99
CA ASP A 86 1.93 10.55 15.21
C ASP A 86 1.10 9.86 16.33
N SER A 87 0.18 8.97 15.95
CA SER A 87 -0.75 8.32 16.87
C SER A 87 -0.14 7.12 17.60
N ASP A 88 -0.69 6.77 18.77
CA ASP A 88 -0.29 5.56 19.51
C ASP A 88 -0.39 4.29 18.65
N LEU A 89 -1.45 4.19 17.84
CA LEU A 89 -1.65 3.08 16.92
C LEU A 89 -0.50 2.98 15.92
N LEU A 90 -0.11 4.10 15.29
CA LEU A 90 1.03 4.15 14.37
C LEU A 90 2.29 3.60 15.03
N TYR A 91 2.63 4.07 16.22
CA TYR A 91 3.84 3.63 16.93
C TYR A 91 3.77 2.17 17.39
N SER A 92 2.58 1.66 17.71
CA SER A 92 2.38 0.26 18.12
C SER A 92 2.61 -0.74 16.98
N ILE A 93 2.23 -0.39 15.74
CA ILE A 93 2.33 -1.28 14.57
C ILE A 93 3.60 -1.04 13.75
N ARG A 94 4.30 0.07 14.00
CA ARG A 94 5.55 0.40 13.30
C ARG A 94 6.64 -0.62 13.59
N SER A 95 7.14 -1.25 12.53
CA SER A 95 8.26 -2.19 12.66
C SER A 95 9.54 -1.48 13.14
N LYS A 96 10.09 -1.97 14.25
CA LYS A 96 11.37 -1.50 14.81
C LYS A 96 12.55 -1.68 13.85
N ARG A 97 12.46 -2.62 12.90
CA ARG A 97 13.54 -2.91 11.92
C ARG A 97 13.82 -1.77 10.94
N TYR A 98 12.84 -0.90 10.70
CA TYR A 98 12.97 0.24 9.79
C TYR A 98 13.12 1.58 10.52
N THR A 99 13.21 1.55 11.85
CA THR A 99 13.49 2.75 12.64
C THR A 99 15.00 2.95 12.68
N SER A 100 15.50 3.92 11.93
CA SER A 100 16.88 4.38 12.08
C SER A 100 16.92 5.59 13.02
N GLU A 101 18.03 5.81 13.73
CA GLU A 101 18.24 7.00 14.57
C GLU A 101 17.99 8.31 13.80
N LYS A 102 18.26 8.33 12.48
CA LYS A 102 17.98 9.49 11.60
C LYS A 102 16.50 9.75 11.34
N GLU A 103 15.63 8.78 11.60
CA GLU A 103 14.18 8.88 11.40
C GLU A 103 13.42 9.07 12.73
N GLU A 104 14.14 9.04 13.85
CA GLU A 104 13.59 9.27 15.18
C GLU A 104 13.20 10.76 15.33
N GLY A 105 11.99 11.02 15.83
CA GLY A 105 11.45 12.38 15.96
C GLY A 105 10.90 13.03 14.67
N LYS A 106 10.89 12.33 13.53
CA LYS A 106 10.24 12.83 12.30
C LYS A 106 8.76 12.48 12.29
N THR A 107 7.93 13.44 11.86
CA THR A 107 6.48 13.26 11.68
C THR A 107 6.15 12.05 10.80
N ARG A 108 5.16 11.29 11.26
CA ARG A 108 4.62 10.13 10.55
C ARG A 108 3.11 10.18 10.47
N PHE A 109 2.62 9.64 9.37
CA PHE A 109 1.19 9.50 9.11
C PHE A 109 0.86 8.02 8.95
N LEU A 110 -0.22 7.59 9.59
CA LEU A 110 -0.87 6.32 9.32
C LEU A 110 -2.05 6.61 8.41
N VAL A 111 -1.91 6.28 7.12
CA VAL A 111 -2.91 6.60 6.10
C VAL A 111 -3.71 5.35 5.79
N PHE A 112 -5.04 5.46 5.92
CA PHE A 112 -6.00 4.37 5.77
C PHE A 112 -6.67 4.44 4.41
N PHE A 113 -6.89 3.28 3.81
CA PHE A 113 -7.46 3.09 2.49
C PHE A 113 -8.54 2.02 2.50
N ASN A 114 -9.55 2.22 1.66
CA ASN A 114 -10.40 1.15 1.17
C ASN A 114 -9.73 0.46 -0.02
N VAL A 115 -9.92 -0.85 -0.14
CA VAL A 115 -9.52 -1.61 -1.33
C VAL A 115 -10.70 -1.65 -2.30
N ASP A 116 -10.61 -0.85 -3.36
CA ASP A 116 -11.69 -0.69 -4.34
C ASP A 116 -11.69 -1.83 -5.36
N LYS A 117 -10.49 -2.31 -5.72
CA LYS A 117 -10.30 -3.39 -6.70
C LYS A 117 -9.03 -4.18 -6.43
N VAL A 118 -9.09 -5.47 -6.70
CA VAL A 118 -7.94 -6.39 -6.67
C VAL A 118 -7.78 -7.01 -8.05
N LEU A 119 -6.56 -6.99 -8.58
CA LEU A 119 -6.19 -7.67 -9.82
C LEU A 119 -4.95 -8.54 -9.63
N PRO A 120 -4.74 -9.59 -10.44
CA PRO A 120 -3.44 -10.24 -10.54
C PRO A 120 -2.37 -9.25 -11.02
N LEU A 121 -1.10 -9.55 -10.72
CA LEU A 121 0.04 -8.71 -11.11
C LEU A 121 0.10 -8.50 -12.63
N ILE A 122 -0.22 -9.53 -13.40
CA ILE A 122 -0.28 -9.51 -14.86
C ILE A 122 -1.71 -9.85 -15.31
N GLY A 123 -2.15 -9.27 -16.43
CA GLY A 123 -3.45 -9.51 -17.04
C GLY A 123 -4.52 -8.52 -16.56
N ALA A 124 -5.71 -8.56 -17.17
CA ALA A 124 -6.79 -7.63 -16.85
C ALA A 124 -7.64 -8.05 -15.64
N GLY A 125 -7.41 -9.25 -15.08
CA GLY A 125 -8.35 -9.93 -14.18
C GLY A 125 -9.50 -10.53 -14.99
N GLU A 126 -9.78 -11.82 -14.72
CA GLU A 126 -10.66 -12.71 -15.51
C GLU A 126 -10.27 -12.83 -16.99
N GLU A 127 -9.41 -13.80 -17.31
CA GLU A 127 -9.60 -14.60 -18.51
C GLU A 127 -10.51 -15.76 -18.09
N THR A 128 -11.80 -15.68 -18.41
CA THR A 128 -12.58 -16.91 -18.56
C THR A 128 -11.90 -17.68 -19.67
N ALA A 129 -11.31 -18.83 -19.32
CA ALA A 129 -10.86 -19.80 -20.28
C ALA A 129 -12.06 -20.23 -21.14
N GLU A 130 -12.19 -19.65 -22.32
CA GLU A 130 -12.87 -20.28 -23.46
C GLU A 130 -11.77 -20.69 -24.43
N GLY A 131 -11.82 -21.96 -24.80
CA GLY A 131 -10.65 -22.74 -25.18
C GLY A 131 -10.14 -22.56 -26.60
N GLU A 132 -8.95 -23.12 -26.80
CA GLU A 132 -8.50 -23.79 -28.03
C GLU A 132 -7.70 -25.04 -27.64
#